data_AF-A0A7Y7IBN5-F1
#
_entry.id   AF-A0A7Y7IBN5-F1
#
_cell.length_a   1.000
_cell.length_b   1.000
_cell.length_c   1.000
_cell.angle_alpha   90.00
_cell.angle_beta   90.00
_cell.angle_gamma   90.00
#
_symmetry.space_group_name_H-M   'P 1'
#
loop_
_entity.id
_entity.type
_entity.pdbx_description
1 polymer ?
#
loop_
_entity_poly.entity_id
_entity_poly.type
_entity_poly.pdbx_seq_one_letter_code
_entity_poly.pdbx_strand_id
1 'polypeptide(L)'
;MTPVLPTGCVIALVGAESTGKTELARAIAQRLQDRGVPTALVSEYLREWCERENRTPRPDEQQAIADEQTRRIAAAAATGVVVADTTALMTAVYSEQLFADTSLYEAALAAQRGYAITLLTALDLPWVADDMRDGPHAQQPTDTLVRAALARAKVSYAVVHGGGAERLANAWNAIVSIAGNEGRPRTRVKSDAKPASWSWPCEKCSDPECEHKLFSDLIARRE
;
A
#
# COMPACT_ATOMS: atom_id res chain seq x y z
N MET A 1 21.26 -3.01 -3.22
CA MET A 1 20.79 -3.82 -4.35
C MET A 1 19.63 -3.13 -5.07
N THR A 2 19.57 -3.19 -6.39
CA THR A 2 18.41 -2.74 -7.20
C THR A 2 17.54 -3.96 -7.48
N PRO A 3 16.24 -3.94 -7.17
CA PRO A 3 15.35 -5.06 -7.46
C PRO A 3 15.22 -5.25 -8.97
N VAL A 4 15.08 -6.50 -9.41
CA VAL A 4 14.74 -6.80 -10.82
C VAL A 4 13.24 -6.69 -10.94
N LEU A 5 12.76 -5.64 -11.60
CA LEU A 5 11.34 -5.36 -11.82
C LEU A 5 11.10 -5.28 -13.34
N PRO A 6 10.37 -6.23 -13.95
CA PRO A 6 10.08 -6.18 -15.38
C PRO A 6 9.08 -5.07 -15.72
N THR A 7 9.05 -4.65 -16.98
CA THR A 7 7.96 -3.83 -17.52
C THR A 7 6.61 -4.48 -17.24
N GLY A 8 5.62 -3.69 -16.84
CA GLY A 8 4.32 -4.19 -16.38
C GLY A 8 4.23 -4.42 -14.87
N CYS A 9 5.34 -4.36 -14.15
CA CYS A 9 5.34 -4.49 -12.69
C CYS A 9 4.68 -3.26 -12.04
N VAL A 10 3.75 -3.49 -11.12
CA VAL A 10 3.09 -2.44 -10.33
C VAL A 10 3.43 -2.60 -8.85
N ILE A 11 3.94 -1.52 -8.26
CA ILE A 11 4.11 -1.33 -6.82
C ILE A 11 2.96 -0.44 -6.34
N ALA A 12 1.98 -1.05 -5.69
CA ALA A 12 0.80 -0.38 -5.16
C ALA A 12 1.03 0.11 -3.73
N LEU A 13 0.75 1.38 -3.46
CA LEU A 13 0.70 1.93 -2.12
C LEU A 13 -0.76 2.13 -1.70
N VAL A 14 -1.11 1.60 -0.53
CA VAL A 14 -2.43 1.74 0.10
C VAL A 14 -2.27 2.16 1.57
N GLY A 15 -3.36 2.62 2.17
CA GLY A 15 -3.39 3.07 3.56
C GLY A 15 -4.20 4.35 3.74
N ALA A 16 -4.46 4.68 5.00
CA ALA A 16 -5.31 5.81 5.39
C ALA A 16 -4.80 7.16 4.89
N GLU A 17 -5.65 8.19 4.93
CA GLU A 17 -5.25 9.55 4.62
C GLU A 17 -4.14 10.06 5.55
N SER A 18 -3.30 10.95 5.02
CA SER A 18 -2.20 11.58 5.77
C SER A 18 -1.16 10.62 6.38
N THR A 19 -1.02 9.41 5.85
CA THR A 19 0.03 8.45 6.25
C THR A 19 1.31 8.55 5.39
N GLY A 20 1.48 9.62 4.61
CA GLY A 20 2.69 9.86 3.80
C GLY A 20 2.83 8.98 2.56
N LYS A 21 1.73 8.42 2.03
CA LYS A 21 1.73 7.60 0.80
C LYS A 21 2.32 8.34 -0.40
N THR A 22 1.89 9.58 -0.63
CA THR A 22 2.31 10.39 -1.78
C THR A 22 3.80 10.69 -1.76
N GLU A 23 4.33 11.07 -0.60
CA GLU A 23 5.76 11.31 -0.40
C GLU A 23 6.56 10.02 -0.61
N LEU A 24 6.09 8.90 -0.06
CA LEU A 24 6.75 7.61 -0.20
C LEU A 24 6.74 7.12 -1.65
N ALA A 25 5.61 7.22 -2.35
CA ALA A 25 5.49 6.84 -3.76
C ALA A 25 6.43 7.64 -4.65
N ARG A 26 6.48 8.97 -4.46
CA ARG A 26 7.41 9.85 -5.17
C ARG A 26 8.87 9.44 -4.90
N ALA A 27 9.20 9.16 -3.64
CA ALA A 27 10.56 8.77 -3.26
C ALA A 27 10.96 7.39 -3.82
N ILE A 28 10.04 6.42 -3.88
CA ILE A 28 10.28 5.12 -4.52
C ILE A 28 10.48 5.28 -6.02
N ALA A 29 9.60 6.04 -6.70
CA ALA A 29 9.68 6.28 -8.13
C ALA A 29 11.00 6.97 -8.51
N GLN A 30 11.38 8.03 -7.78
CA GLN A 30 12.65 8.72 -7.99
C GLN A 30 13.83 7.77 -7.82
N ARG A 31 13.84 6.98 -6.74
CA ARG A 31 14.93 6.03 -6.48
C ARG A 31 15.08 4.94 -7.55
N LEU A 32 13.98 4.52 -8.17
CA LEU A 32 14.00 3.58 -9.30
C LEU A 32 14.56 4.25 -10.57
N GLN A 33 14.11 5.47 -10.86
CA GLN A 33 14.59 6.26 -12.00
C GLN A 33 16.09 6.57 -11.89
N ASP A 34 16.56 6.97 -10.70
CA ASP A 34 17.98 7.21 -10.40
C ASP A 34 18.85 5.96 -10.64
N ARG A 35 18.23 4.78 -10.61
CA ARG A 35 18.87 3.48 -10.85
C ARG A 35 18.67 2.96 -12.27
N GLY A 36 18.15 3.80 -13.17
CA GLY A 36 17.96 3.49 -14.58
C GLY A 36 16.76 2.58 -14.87
N VAL A 37 15.81 2.44 -13.94
CA VAL A 37 14.57 1.68 -14.16
C VAL A 37 13.51 2.62 -14.73
N PRO A 38 13.01 2.39 -15.96
CA PRO A 38 11.89 3.16 -16.51
C PRO A 38 10.68 3.04 -15.60
N THR A 39 10.30 4.14 -14.96
CA THR A 39 9.30 4.15 -13.90
C THR A 39 8.33 5.30 -14.09
N ALA A 40 7.03 4.99 -14.04
CA ALA A 40 5.95 5.97 -14.00
C ALA A 40 5.34 6.03 -12.59
N LEU A 41 5.05 7.24 -12.13
CA LEU A 41 4.25 7.48 -10.92
C LEU A 41 2.81 7.75 -11.35
N VAL A 42 1.86 6.99 -10.80
CA VAL A 42 0.42 7.26 -10.97
C VAL A 42 -0.12 7.82 -9.68
N SER A 43 -0.60 9.07 -9.73
CA SER A 43 -1.21 9.82 -8.63
C SER A 43 -2.66 9.41 -8.36
N GLU A 44 -3.19 9.92 -7.24
CA GLU A 44 -4.52 9.60 -6.75
C GLU A 44 -5.57 10.38 -7.55
N TYR A 45 -6.29 9.68 -8.42
CA TYR A 45 -7.29 10.31 -9.27
C TYR A 45 -8.48 10.85 -8.47
N LEU A 46 -8.85 10.22 -7.36
CA LEU A 46 -9.90 10.74 -6.47
C LEU A 46 -9.59 12.17 -6.00
N ARG A 47 -8.32 12.46 -5.68
CA ARG A 47 -7.88 13.81 -5.27
C ARG A 47 -8.01 14.81 -6.41
N GLU A 48 -7.51 14.46 -7.59
CA GLU A 48 -7.63 15.28 -8.80
C GLU A 48 -9.10 15.57 -9.15
N TRP A 49 -9.96 14.56 -8.96
CA TRP A 49 -11.40 14.68 -9.17
C TRP A 49 -12.01 15.66 -8.16
N CYS A 50 -11.73 15.51 -6.87
CA CYS A 50 -12.25 16.39 -5.81
C CYS A 50 -11.80 17.85 -6.00
N GLU A 51 -10.54 18.07 -6.38
CA GLU A 51 -9.99 19.40 -6.67
C GLU A 51 -10.69 20.04 -7.87
N ARG A 52 -10.97 19.26 -8.93
CA ARG A 52 -11.65 19.75 -10.14
C ARG A 52 -13.12 20.07 -9.88
N GLU A 53 -13.83 19.20 -9.17
CA GLU A 53 -15.27 19.35 -8.92
C GLU A 53 -15.58 20.22 -7.69
N ASN A 54 -14.58 20.52 -6.87
CA ASN A 54 -14.67 21.26 -5.62
C ASN A 54 -15.72 20.70 -4.64
N ARG A 55 -15.81 19.37 -4.56
CA ARG A 55 -16.71 18.62 -3.66
C ARG A 55 -16.28 17.16 -3.54
N THR A 56 -16.89 16.42 -2.61
CA THR A 56 -16.75 14.96 -2.54
C THR A 56 -17.62 14.26 -3.60
N PRO A 57 -17.21 13.07 -4.10
CA PRO A 57 -18.02 12.28 -5.02
C PRO A 57 -19.31 11.79 -4.36
N ARG A 58 -20.37 11.71 -5.16
CA ARG A 58 -21.60 11.01 -4.77
C ARG A 58 -21.41 9.49 -4.93
N PRO A 59 -22.26 8.66 -4.31
CA PRO A 59 -22.18 7.20 -4.45
C PRO A 59 -22.13 6.72 -5.91
N ASP A 60 -22.94 7.32 -6.79
CA ASP A 60 -23.03 6.98 -8.22
C ASP A 60 -21.76 7.33 -9.02
N GLU A 61 -20.84 8.12 -8.46
CA GLU A 61 -19.62 8.59 -9.11
C GLU A 61 -18.38 7.76 -8.74
N GLN A 62 -18.46 6.98 -7.65
CA GLN A 62 -17.31 6.24 -7.10
C GLN A 62 -16.77 5.18 -8.09
N GLN A 63 -17.65 4.47 -8.81
CA GLN A 63 -17.26 3.45 -9.77
C GLN A 63 -16.37 4.02 -10.89
N ALA A 64 -16.76 5.14 -11.48
CA ALA A 64 -16.00 5.76 -12.56
C ALA A 64 -14.61 6.25 -12.08
N ILE A 65 -14.50 6.69 -10.83
CA ILE A 65 -13.23 7.08 -10.21
C ILE A 65 -12.33 5.86 -10.00
N ALA A 66 -12.88 4.75 -9.50
CA ALA A 66 -12.15 3.51 -9.31
C ALA A 66 -11.65 2.91 -10.64
N ASP A 67 -12.49 2.93 -11.67
CA ASP A 67 -12.14 2.44 -13.01
C ASP A 67 -11.05 3.29 -13.65
N GLU A 68 -11.14 4.62 -13.52
CA GLU A 68 -10.13 5.52 -14.06
C GLU A 68 -8.77 5.36 -13.37
N GLN A 69 -8.75 5.19 -12.04
CA GLN A 69 -7.50 4.87 -11.33
C GLN A 69 -6.87 3.58 -11.88
N THR A 70 -7.67 2.53 -12.04
CA THR A 70 -7.22 1.23 -12.57
C THR A 70 -6.70 1.36 -14.02
N ARG A 71 -7.42 2.12 -14.86
CA ARG A 71 -7.03 2.37 -16.25
C ARG A 71 -5.70 3.11 -16.36
N ARG A 72 -5.47 4.14 -15.52
CA ARG A 72 -4.22 4.90 -15.48
C ARG A 72 -3.03 4.03 -15.08
N ILE A 73 -3.21 3.17 -14.07
CA ILE A 73 -2.19 2.19 -13.65
C ILE A 73 -1.85 1.24 -14.80
N ALA A 74 -2.86 0.65 -15.45
CA ALA A 74 -2.65 -0.28 -16.56
C ALA A 74 -1.96 0.39 -17.77
N ALA A 75 -2.35 1.63 -18.10
CA ALA A 75 -1.73 2.39 -19.18
C ALA A 75 -0.25 2.69 -18.90
N ALA A 76 0.10 3.07 -17.67
CA ALA A 76 1.48 3.32 -17.26
C ALA A 76 2.32 2.02 -17.23
N ALA A 77 1.70 0.90 -16.87
CA ALA A 77 2.37 -0.41 -16.82
C ALA A 77 2.77 -0.93 -18.21
N ALA A 78 2.15 -0.44 -19.28
CA ALA A 78 2.53 -0.80 -20.65
C ALA A 78 3.94 -0.34 -21.06
N THR A 79 4.51 0.67 -20.36
CA THR A 79 5.77 1.30 -20.77
C THR A 79 6.91 1.13 -19.76
N GLY A 80 6.64 0.68 -18.53
CA GLY A 80 7.66 0.46 -17.52
C GLY A 80 7.14 -0.12 -16.21
N VAL A 81 7.89 0.11 -15.14
CA VAL A 81 7.45 -0.15 -13.76
C VAL A 81 6.53 0.98 -13.31
N VAL A 82 5.48 0.66 -12.57
CA VAL A 82 4.56 1.66 -12.02
C VAL A 82 4.69 1.70 -10.51
N VAL A 83 4.78 2.91 -9.97
CA VAL A 83 4.49 3.18 -8.56
C VAL A 83 3.13 3.85 -8.51
N ALA A 84 2.15 3.21 -7.87
CA ALA A 84 0.77 3.69 -7.81
C ALA A 84 0.44 4.20 -6.41
N ASP A 85 0.21 5.51 -6.28
CA ASP A 85 -0.41 6.17 -5.13
C ASP A 85 -1.74 6.75 -5.60
N THR A 86 -2.85 6.03 -5.57
CA THR A 86 -3.14 4.79 -4.86
C THR A 86 -3.75 3.77 -5.85
N THR A 87 -4.56 2.82 -5.39
CA THR A 87 -5.33 1.90 -6.23
C THR A 87 -6.83 2.08 -6.02
N ALA A 88 -7.65 1.46 -6.89
CA ALA A 88 -9.09 1.42 -6.76
C ALA A 88 -9.58 0.84 -5.41
N LEU A 89 -8.72 0.11 -4.68
CA LEU A 89 -9.05 -0.39 -3.35
C LEU A 89 -9.35 0.74 -2.36
N MET A 90 -8.63 1.87 -2.44
CA MET A 90 -8.90 2.99 -1.54
C MET A 90 -10.25 3.63 -1.83
N THR A 91 -10.63 3.77 -3.11
CA THR A 91 -11.96 4.25 -3.50
C THR A 91 -13.06 3.32 -2.97
N ALA A 92 -12.88 2.00 -3.06
CA ALA A 92 -13.81 1.03 -2.50
C ALA A 92 -13.96 1.15 -0.98
N VAL A 93 -12.85 1.33 -0.26
CA VAL A 93 -12.85 1.55 1.19
C VAL A 93 -13.61 2.83 1.56
N TYR A 94 -13.35 3.95 0.88
CA TYR A 94 -14.08 5.20 1.16
C TYR A 94 -15.57 5.09 0.78
N SER A 95 -15.92 4.35 -0.26
CA SER A 95 -17.33 4.10 -0.61
C SER A 95 -18.06 3.34 0.51
N GLU A 96 -17.42 2.34 1.11
CA GLU A 96 -17.97 1.64 2.27
C GLU A 96 -18.11 2.58 3.48
N GLN A 97 -17.08 3.36 3.78
CA GLN A 97 -17.09 4.26 4.96
C GLN A 97 -18.16 5.34 4.87
N LEU A 98 -18.32 5.95 3.70
CA LEU A 98 -19.22 7.09 3.52
C LEU A 98 -20.65 6.68 3.17
N PHE A 99 -20.82 5.55 2.47
CA PHE A 99 -22.09 5.19 1.84
C PHE A 99 -22.55 3.76 2.12
N ALA A 100 -21.81 2.99 2.93
CA ALA A 100 -22.04 1.55 3.14
C ALA A 100 -22.09 0.74 1.82
N ASP A 101 -21.45 1.27 0.77
CA ASP A 101 -21.41 0.63 -0.54
C ASP A 101 -20.17 -0.28 -0.65
N THR A 102 -20.42 -1.59 -0.73
CA THR A 102 -19.37 -2.60 -0.88
C THR A 102 -19.24 -3.10 -2.32
N SER A 103 -20.00 -2.55 -3.28
CA SER A 103 -20.07 -3.08 -4.66
C SER A 103 -18.74 -2.98 -5.41
N LEU A 104 -17.91 -1.99 -5.06
CA LEU A 104 -16.63 -1.72 -5.73
C LEU A 104 -15.52 -2.71 -5.39
N TYR A 105 -15.65 -3.46 -4.28
CA TYR A 105 -14.57 -4.31 -3.78
C TYR A 105 -14.19 -5.42 -4.76
N GLU A 106 -15.15 -6.01 -5.47
CA GLU A 106 -14.86 -7.14 -6.35
C GLU A 106 -13.86 -6.77 -7.44
N ALA A 107 -14.17 -5.70 -8.19
CA ALA A 107 -13.32 -5.18 -9.26
C ALA A 107 -11.99 -4.62 -8.70
N ALA A 108 -12.04 -3.83 -7.62
CA ALA A 108 -10.86 -3.26 -6.99
C ALA A 108 -9.87 -4.33 -6.51
N LEU A 109 -10.37 -5.39 -5.87
CA LEU A 109 -9.52 -6.50 -5.39
C LEU A 109 -9.06 -7.40 -6.54
N ALA A 110 -9.83 -7.53 -7.62
CA ALA A 110 -9.38 -8.22 -8.83
C ALA A 110 -8.18 -7.51 -9.46
N ALA A 111 -8.22 -6.18 -9.58
CA ALA A 111 -7.07 -5.39 -10.00
C ALA A 111 -5.90 -5.51 -9.03
N GLN A 112 -6.16 -5.39 -7.71
CA GLN A 112 -5.12 -5.47 -6.67
C GLN A 112 -4.34 -6.79 -6.70
N ARG A 113 -5.00 -7.93 -6.95
CA ARG A 113 -4.35 -9.24 -7.07
C ARG A 113 -3.36 -9.33 -8.26
N GLY A 114 -3.51 -8.46 -9.25
CA GLY A 114 -2.60 -8.39 -10.39
C GLY A 114 -1.33 -7.58 -10.13
N TYR A 115 -1.25 -6.84 -9.03
CA TYR A 115 -0.07 -6.03 -8.70
C TYR A 115 0.99 -6.88 -8.00
N ALA A 116 2.26 -6.68 -8.39
CA ALA A 116 3.37 -7.48 -7.89
C ALA A 116 3.67 -7.20 -6.41
N ILE A 117 3.57 -5.94 -6.00
CA ILE A 117 3.90 -5.52 -4.64
C ILE A 117 2.79 -4.62 -4.10
N THR A 118 2.26 -4.96 -2.92
CA THR A 118 1.36 -4.09 -2.15
C THR A 118 2.07 -3.63 -0.89
N LEU A 119 2.18 -2.31 -0.70
CA LEU A 119 2.71 -1.67 0.49
C LEU A 119 1.57 -0.98 1.24
N LEU A 120 1.37 -1.35 2.50
CA LEU A 120 0.44 -0.67 3.41
C LEU A 120 1.23 0.33 4.26
N THR A 121 0.87 1.61 4.20
CA THR A 121 1.51 2.64 5.03
C THR A 121 1.00 2.60 6.47
N ALA A 122 1.93 2.52 7.44
CA ALA A 122 1.58 2.45 8.86
C ALA A 122 1.07 3.79 9.41
N LEU A 123 0.31 3.71 10.51
CA LEU A 123 -0.22 4.84 11.30
C LEU A 123 0.77 5.33 12.37
N ASP A 124 2.04 5.51 12.00
CA ASP A 124 3.13 5.89 12.93
C ASP A 124 3.67 7.31 12.71
N LEU A 125 3.12 8.05 11.74
CA LEU A 125 3.43 9.45 11.56
C LEU A 125 2.61 10.31 12.53
N PRO A 126 3.20 11.34 13.14
CA PRO A 126 2.46 12.26 13.98
C PRO A 126 1.38 12.93 13.13
N TRP A 127 0.13 12.89 13.61
CA TRP A 127 -0.95 13.62 12.98
C TRP A 127 -0.65 15.11 13.01
N VAL A 128 -0.71 15.76 11.85
CA VAL A 128 -0.60 17.22 11.72
C VAL A 128 -2.00 17.75 11.45
N ALA A 129 -2.43 18.73 12.24
CA ALA A 129 -3.71 19.38 12.04
C ALA A 129 -3.76 20.03 10.65
N ASP A 130 -4.73 19.61 9.84
CA ASP A 130 -5.10 20.21 8.56
C ASP A 130 -6.56 20.65 8.69
N ASP A 131 -6.85 21.88 8.28
CA ASP A 131 -8.13 22.59 8.47
C ASP A 131 -9.32 21.92 7.76
N MET A 132 -9.07 20.87 6.97
CA MET A 132 -10.03 20.22 6.09
C MET A 132 -10.36 18.76 6.45
N ARG A 133 -9.85 18.19 7.56
CA ARG A 133 -9.91 16.73 7.82
C ARG A 133 -10.22 16.32 9.26
N ASP A 134 -11.02 15.25 9.40
CA ASP A 134 -11.53 14.70 10.66
C ASP A 134 -10.47 13.94 11.50
N GLY A 135 -9.48 14.63 12.07
CA GLY A 135 -8.68 14.14 13.22
C GLY A 135 -7.91 12.81 13.07
N PRO A 136 -7.20 12.37 14.12
CA PRO A 136 -6.51 11.07 14.15
C PRO A 136 -7.47 9.86 14.22
N HIS A 137 -8.74 10.07 14.59
CA HIS A 137 -9.74 9.01 14.71
C HIS A 137 -10.20 8.42 13.37
N ALA A 138 -10.07 9.13 12.25
CA ALA A 138 -10.50 8.65 10.94
C ALA A 138 -9.54 7.60 10.32
N GLN A 139 -8.26 7.58 10.75
CA GLN A 139 -7.25 6.72 10.14
C GLN A 139 -7.38 5.23 10.53
N GLN A 140 -7.72 4.95 11.79
CA GLN A 140 -7.84 3.57 12.30
C GLN A 140 -8.98 2.78 11.62
N PRO A 141 -10.19 3.33 11.43
CA PRO A 141 -11.24 2.65 10.68
C PRO A 141 -10.84 2.35 9.23
N THR A 142 -10.20 3.30 8.55
CA THR A 142 -9.74 3.10 7.16
C THR A 142 -8.68 2.00 7.09
N ASP A 143 -7.68 2.02 7.97
CA ASP A 143 -6.65 0.97 8.03
C ASP A 143 -7.26 -0.41 8.30
N THR A 144 -8.22 -0.49 9.22
CA THR A 144 -8.96 -1.72 9.53
C THR A 144 -9.66 -2.28 8.29
N LEU A 145 -10.38 -1.43 7.54
CA LEU A 145 -11.08 -1.84 6.33
C LEU A 145 -10.11 -2.28 5.22
N VAL A 146 -9.00 -1.57 5.02
CA VAL A 146 -7.98 -1.95 4.05
C VAL A 146 -7.40 -3.33 4.40
N ARG A 147 -7.01 -3.55 5.65
CA ARG A 147 -6.47 -4.84 6.11
C ARG A 147 -7.49 -5.96 5.97
N ALA A 148 -8.75 -5.71 6.33
CA ALA A 148 -9.84 -6.68 6.17
C ALA A 148 -10.07 -7.05 4.70
N ALA A 149 -10.08 -6.06 3.80
CA ALA A 149 -10.26 -6.28 2.37
C ALA A 149 -9.10 -7.09 1.75
N LEU A 150 -7.85 -6.74 2.09
CA LEU A 150 -6.65 -7.46 1.65
C LEU A 150 -6.64 -8.91 2.17
N ALA A 151 -6.98 -9.10 3.45
CA ALA A 151 -7.07 -10.42 4.07
C ALA A 151 -8.15 -11.30 3.41
N ARG A 152 -9.35 -10.75 3.21
CA ARG A 152 -10.47 -11.42 2.52
C ARG A 152 -10.09 -11.85 1.10
N ALA A 153 -9.34 -11.01 0.40
CA ALA A 153 -8.86 -11.28 -0.95
C ALA A 153 -7.60 -12.15 -1.03
N LYS A 154 -6.99 -12.49 0.11
CA LYS A 154 -5.69 -13.18 0.22
C LYS A 154 -4.57 -12.46 -0.55
N VAL A 155 -4.62 -11.13 -0.57
CA VAL A 155 -3.56 -10.30 -1.13
C VAL A 155 -2.47 -10.14 -0.09
N SER A 156 -1.24 -10.53 -0.42
CA SER A 156 -0.08 -10.30 0.43
C SER A 156 0.34 -8.84 0.37
N TYR A 157 0.71 -8.27 1.52
CA TYR A 157 1.20 -6.90 1.62
C TYR A 157 2.31 -6.79 2.66
N ALA A 158 3.13 -5.76 2.54
CA ALA A 158 4.12 -5.38 3.55
C ALA A 158 3.70 -4.06 4.21
N VAL A 159 3.68 -4.02 5.53
CA VAL A 159 3.45 -2.78 6.29
C VAL A 159 4.75 -1.96 6.32
N VAL A 160 4.67 -0.69 5.98
CA VAL A 160 5.81 0.23 5.93
C VAL A 160 5.72 1.24 7.05
N HIS A 161 6.72 1.18 7.94
CA HIS A 161 6.87 2.04 9.11
C HIS A 161 7.97 3.09 8.94
N GLY A 162 7.98 4.08 9.83
CA GLY A 162 9.04 5.07 10.02
C GLY A 162 8.74 6.44 9.44
N GLY A 163 9.62 7.41 9.68
CA GLY A 163 9.54 8.77 9.14
C GLY A 163 10.57 9.04 8.05
N GLY A 164 10.25 9.92 7.09
CA GLY A 164 11.21 10.44 6.09
C GLY A 164 12.06 9.37 5.40
N ALA A 165 13.38 9.47 5.53
CA ALA A 165 14.34 8.55 4.89
C ALA A 165 14.27 7.10 5.41
N GLU A 166 13.92 6.90 6.68
CA GLU A 166 13.77 5.56 7.26
C GLU A 166 12.62 4.81 6.61
N ARG A 167 11.48 5.50 6.40
CA ARG A 167 10.31 4.93 5.72
C ARG A 167 10.64 4.46 4.31
N LEU A 168 11.39 5.27 3.56
CA LEU A 168 11.88 4.87 2.23
C LEU A 168 12.81 3.66 2.30
N ALA A 169 13.69 3.59 3.31
CA ALA A 169 14.57 2.43 3.49
C ALA A 169 13.78 1.15 3.79
N ASN A 170 12.77 1.23 4.66
CA ASN A 170 11.89 0.11 5.00
C ASN A 170 11.08 -0.36 3.77
N ALA A 171 10.47 0.56 3.02
CA ALA A 171 9.77 0.23 1.79
C ALA A 171 10.71 -0.41 0.76
N TRP A 172 11.92 0.12 0.61
CA TRP A 172 12.91 -0.41 -0.32
C TRP A 172 13.34 -1.84 0.03
N ASN A 173 13.54 -2.12 1.32
CA ASN A 173 13.88 -3.46 1.80
C ASN A 173 12.74 -4.45 1.51
N ALA A 174 11.48 -4.05 1.73
CA ALA A 174 10.32 -4.86 1.38
C ALA A 174 10.25 -5.15 -0.13
N ILE A 175 10.41 -4.12 -0.98
CA ILE A 175 10.42 -4.27 -2.43
C ILE A 175 11.51 -5.25 -2.88
N VAL A 176 12.74 -5.09 -2.38
CA VAL A 176 13.87 -5.97 -2.72
C VAL A 176 13.60 -7.41 -2.27
N SER A 177 13.05 -7.60 -1.07
CA SER A 177 12.72 -8.93 -0.54
C SER A 177 11.64 -9.63 -1.37
N ILE A 178 10.58 -8.90 -1.76
CA ILE A 178 9.47 -9.47 -2.54
C ILE A 178 9.94 -9.80 -3.96
N ALA A 179 10.57 -8.83 -4.64
CA ALA A 179 11.08 -9.02 -6.00
C ALA A 179 12.15 -10.13 -6.08
N GLY A 180 12.98 -10.28 -5.04
CA GLY A 180 13.98 -11.35 -4.97
C GLY A 180 13.39 -12.75 -4.79
N ASN A 181 12.19 -12.87 -4.21
CA ASN A 181 11.53 -14.14 -3.98
C ASN A 181 10.73 -14.63 -5.20
N GLU A 182 10.30 -13.74 -6.09
CA GLU A 182 9.59 -14.11 -7.33
C GLU A 182 10.49 -14.83 -8.35
N GLY A 183 11.81 -14.65 -8.26
CA GLY A 183 12.80 -15.28 -9.13
C GLY A 183 13.29 -16.67 -8.70
N ARG A 184 12.85 -17.20 -7.54
CA ARG A 184 13.26 -18.54 -7.08
C ARG A 184 12.18 -19.55 -7.42
N PRO A 185 12.45 -20.59 -8.26
CA PRO A 185 11.49 -21.67 -8.43
C PRO A 185 11.17 -22.24 -7.05
N ARG A 186 9.88 -22.39 -6.74
CA ARG A 186 9.39 -23.06 -5.53
C ARG A 186 9.75 -24.54 -5.62
N THR A 187 11.02 -24.87 -5.46
CA THR A 187 11.44 -26.24 -5.22
C THR A 187 10.88 -26.61 -3.86
N ARG A 188 9.82 -27.44 -3.86
CA ARG A 188 9.43 -28.27 -2.72
C ARG A 188 10.59 -29.20 -2.41
N VAL A 189 11.62 -28.70 -1.75
CA VAL A 189 12.57 -29.56 -1.07
C VAL A 189 11.88 -29.97 0.22
N LYS A 190 11.49 -31.24 0.32
CA LYS A 190 11.26 -31.89 1.61
C LYS A 190 12.59 -31.87 2.35
N SER A 191 12.82 -30.85 3.17
CA SER A 191 13.90 -30.89 4.15
C SER A 191 13.30 -31.34 5.48
N ASP A 192 13.61 -32.57 5.89
CA ASP A 192 13.40 -33.08 7.26
C ASP A 192 14.35 -32.42 8.29
N ALA A 193 14.85 -31.22 7.99
CA ALA A 193 15.52 -30.37 8.95
C ALA A 193 14.45 -29.47 9.58
N LYS A 194 14.28 -29.60 10.91
CA LYS A 194 13.49 -28.65 11.70
C LYS A 194 13.88 -27.23 11.26
N PRO A 195 12.96 -26.42 10.71
CA PRO A 195 13.28 -25.04 10.44
C PRO A 195 13.63 -24.41 11.78
N ALA A 196 14.81 -23.79 11.86
CA ALA A 196 15.10 -22.85 12.93
C ALA A 196 13.99 -21.80 12.85
N SER A 197 13.06 -21.89 13.79
CA SER A 197 11.87 -21.06 13.88
C SER A 197 12.30 -19.65 14.20
N TRP A 198 12.61 -18.87 13.17
CA TRP A 198 12.53 -17.42 13.25
C TRP A 198 11.06 -17.06 13.04
N SER A 199 10.29 -17.32 14.10
CA SER A 199 8.94 -16.82 14.26
C SER A 199 9.02 -15.31 14.42
N TRP A 200 8.76 -14.58 13.34
CA TRP A 200 8.23 -13.23 13.48
C TRP A 200 6.90 -13.36 14.24
N PRO A 201 6.74 -12.71 15.40
CA PRO A 201 5.59 -12.92 16.26
C PRO A 201 4.41 -12.11 15.71
N CYS A 202 3.94 -12.44 14.50
CA CYS A 202 2.77 -11.77 13.94
C CYS A 202 2.06 -12.62 12.87
N GLU A 203 1.91 -13.93 13.10
CA GLU A 203 0.88 -14.69 12.35
C GLU A 203 -0.54 -14.42 12.89
N LYS A 204 -0.69 -13.56 13.91
CA LYS A 204 -1.98 -13.17 14.51
C LYS A 204 -2.14 -11.70 14.96
N CYS A 205 -1.17 -10.80 14.78
CA CYS A 205 -1.31 -9.39 15.18
C CYS A 205 -1.41 -8.43 13.98
N SER A 206 -2.41 -8.61 13.12
CA SER A 206 -2.89 -7.50 12.27
C SER A 206 -3.69 -6.48 13.08
N ASP A 207 -3.28 -6.24 14.33
CA ASP A 207 -3.89 -5.32 15.28
C ASP A 207 -2.96 -4.11 15.42
N PRO A 208 -3.35 -2.92 14.96
CA PRO A 208 -2.55 -1.70 15.04
C PRO A 208 -2.08 -1.36 16.46
N GLU A 209 -2.86 -1.69 17.50
CA GLU A 209 -2.47 -1.43 18.90
C GLU A 209 -1.37 -2.40 19.35
N CYS A 210 -1.46 -3.66 18.94
CA CYS A 210 -0.45 -4.68 19.18
C CYS A 210 0.87 -4.35 18.46
N GLU A 211 0.80 -3.89 17.20
CA GLU A 211 1.96 -3.41 16.43
C GLU A 211 2.59 -2.18 17.11
N HIS A 212 1.80 -1.17 17.45
CA HIS A 212 2.31 0.06 18.10
C HIS A 212 2.97 -0.22 19.45
N LYS A 213 2.38 -1.11 20.26
CA LYS A 213 2.93 -1.51 21.56
C LYS A 213 4.22 -2.31 21.41
N LEU A 214 4.25 -3.29 20.50
CA LEU A 214 5.45 -4.09 20.23
C LEU A 214 6.63 -3.22 19.78
N PHE A 215 6.37 -2.27 18.87
CA PHE A 215 7.42 -1.37 18.37
C PHE A 215 7.85 -0.34 19.42
N SER A 216 6.92 0.21 20.21
CA SER A 216 7.26 1.10 21.34
C SER A 216 8.13 0.40 22.38
N ASP A 217 7.79 -0.85 22.74
CA ASP A 217 8.55 -1.67 23.68
C ASP A 217 9.96 -2.03 23.14
N LEU A 218 10.10 -2.20 21.81
CA LEU A 218 11.38 -2.47 21.16
C LEU A 218 12.30 -1.25 21.10
N ILE A 219 11.74 -0.05 20.92
CA ILE A 219 12.50 1.22 20.97
C ILE A 219 12.96 1.51 22.40
N ALA A 220 12.09 1.32 23.41
CA ALA A 220 12.41 1.56 24.81
C ALA A 220 13.49 0.61 25.39
N ARG A 221 13.75 -0.53 24.75
CA ARG A 221 14.80 -1.49 25.15
C ARG A 221 16.16 -1.25 24.50
N ARG A 222 16.25 -0.27 23.60
CA ARG A 222 17.49 0.12 22.91
C ARG A 222 18.20 1.32 23.57
N GLU A 223 17.57 1.91 24.58
CA GLU A 223 18.15 2.88 25.52
C GLU A 223 18.70 2.17 26.77
#